data_AF-A0A937HWF6-F1
#
_entry.id   AF-A0A937HWF6-F1
#
_cell.length_a   1.000
_cell.length_b   1.000
_cell.length_c   1.000
_cell.angle_alpha   90.00
_cell.angle_beta   90.00
_cell.angle_gamma   90.00
#
_symmetry.space_group_name_H-M   'P 1'
#
loop_
_entity.id
_entity.type
_entity.pdbx_description
1 polymer ?
#
loop_
_entity_poly.entity_id
_entity_poly.type
_entity_poly.pdbx_seq_one_letter_code
_entity_poly.pdbx_strand_id
1 'polypeptide(L)'
;MTSPSQQVVRDRLAPLLEELRSLAEQERGNPDNLLLMLRELEAVHRDVQDGPFRQSLPENRQKLFSLLQQMEKSGGWPYIPRLQLRTFIDLLGQDSMGMAA
;
A
#
# COMPACT_ATOMS: atom_id res chain seq x y z
N MET A 1 -9.36 -0.68 16.31
CA MET A 1 -9.30 -2.11 16.65
C MET A 1 -9.12 -2.87 15.35
N THR A 2 -8.08 -3.72 15.24
CA THR A 2 -7.85 -4.56 14.06
C THR A 2 -8.94 -5.63 13.96
N SER A 3 -9.50 -5.84 12.76
CA SER A 3 -10.50 -6.88 12.54
C SER A 3 -9.88 -8.28 12.68
N PRO A 4 -10.64 -9.32 13.08
CA PRO A 4 -10.12 -10.70 13.21
C PRO A 4 -9.40 -11.19 11.96
N SER A 5 -9.92 -10.86 10.76
CA SER A 5 -9.29 -11.20 9.49
C SER A 5 -7.94 -10.51 9.27
N GLN A 6 -7.77 -9.28 9.75
CA GLN A 6 -6.49 -8.57 9.69
C GLN A 6 -5.46 -9.18 10.65
N GLN A 7 -5.91 -9.71 11.78
CA GLN A 7 -5.02 -10.40 12.73
C GLN A 7 -4.45 -11.69 12.11
N VAL A 8 -5.29 -12.50 11.46
CA VAL A 8 -4.83 -13.72 10.77
C VAL A 8 -3.80 -13.41 9.68
N VAL A 9 -4.01 -12.34 8.90
CA VAL A 9 -3.03 -11.90 7.89
C VAL A 9 -1.72 -11.48 8.55
N ARG A 10 -1.77 -10.73 9.65
CA ARG A 10 -0.57 -10.31 10.40
C ARG A 10 0.20 -11.51 10.95
N ASP A 11 -0.48 -12.47 11.56
CA ASP A 11 0.15 -13.64 12.16
C ASP A 11 0.83 -14.51 11.10
N ARG A 12 0.24 -14.61 9.91
CA ARG A 12 0.84 -15.32 8.76
C ARG A 12 2.01 -14.55 8.13
N LEU A 13 1.95 -13.23 8.11
CA LEU A 13 2.98 -12.39 7.49
C LEU A 13 4.19 -12.19 8.41
N ALA A 14 3.99 -12.22 9.73
CA ALA A 14 5.04 -12.02 10.73
C ALA A 14 6.29 -12.89 10.52
N PRO A 15 6.21 -14.23 10.38
CA PRO A 15 7.40 -15.05 10.17
C PRO A 15 8.12 -14.76 8.85
N LEU A 16 7.39 -14.46 7.77
CA LEU A 16 7.98 -14.11 6.46
C LEU A 16 8.77 -12.81 6.53
N LEU A 17 8.25 -11.81 7.26
CA LEU A 17 8.96 -10.56 7.47
C LEU A 17 10.22 -10.75 8.31
N GLU A 18 10.20 -11.66 9.27
CA GLU A 18 11.37 -11.98 10.08
C GLU A 18 12.46 -12.67 9.24
N GLU A 19 12.07 -13.62 8.38
CA GLU A 19 12.98 -14.26 7.43
C GLU A 19 13.63 -13.25 6.48
N LEU A 20 12.83 -12.31 5.92
CA LEU A 20 13.36 -11.23 5.08
C LEU A 20 14.34 -10.33 5.86
N ARG A 21 14.05 -9.98 7.10
CA ARG A 21 14.97 -9.20 7.95
C ARG A 21 16.27 -9.97 8.22
N SER A 22 16.18 -11.26 8.50
CA SER A 22 17.35 -12.11 8.72
C SER A 22 18.22 -12.19 7.46
N LEU A 23 17.62 -12.37 6.29
CA LEU A 23 18.33 -12.37 5.01
C LEU A 23 19.05 -11.04 4.75
N ALA A 24 18.37 -9.92 5.00
CA ALA A 24 18.99 -8.59 4.85
C ALA A 24 20.20 -8.39 5.78
N GLU A 25 20.16 -8.90 7.01
CA GLU A 25 21.29 -8.83 7.93
C GLU A 25 22.43 -9.77 7.51
N GLN A 26 22.13 -10.94 6.96
CA GLN A 26 23.15 -11.86 6.40
C GLN A 26 23.87 -11.24 5.20
N GLU A 27 23.17 -10.45 4.38
CA GLU A 27 23.73 -9.72 3.23
C GLU A 27 24.33 -8.36 3.59
N ARG A 28 24.54 -8.08 4.87
CA ARG A 28 25.12 -6.83 5.33
C ARG A 28 26.53 -6.66 4.77
N GLY A 29 26.73 -5.53 4.08
CA GLY A 29 27.98 -5.21 3.39
C GLY A 29 28.00 -5.63 1.92
N ASN A 30 26.96 -6.29 1.42
CA ASN A 30 26.78 -6.65 0.00
C ASN A 30 25.71 -5.75 -0.66
N PRO A 31 26.06 -4.53 -1.11
CA PRO A 31 25.09 -3.57 -1.63
C PRO A 31 24.29 -4.08 -2.84
N ASP A 32 24.90 -4.91 -3.69
CA ASP A 32 24.22 -5.48 -4.87
C ASP A 32 23.12 -6.48 -4.48
N ASN A 33 23.38 -7.33 -3.47
CA ASN A 33 22.39 -8.28 -2.96
C ASN A 33 21.25 -7.58 -2.24
N LEU A 34 21.57 -6.53 -1.46
CA LEU A 34 20.56 -5.69 -0.83
C LEU A 34 19.71 -4.94 -1.87
N LEU A 35 20.32 -4.45 -2.95
CA LEU A 35 19.60 -3.81 -4.04
C LEU A 35 18.69 -4.78 -4.81
N LEU A 36 19.15 -6.01 -5.05
CA LEU A 36 18.32 -7.08 -5.61
C LEU A 36 17.11 -7.33 -4.73
N MET A 37 17.33 -7.52 -3.42
CA MET A 37 16.26 -7.76 -2.46
C MET A 37 15.23 -6.61 -2.45
N LEU A 38 15.67 -5.36 -2.48
CA LEU A 38 14.79 -4.20 -2.55
C LEU A 38 13.94 -4.18 -3.84
N ARG A 39 14.51 -4.57 -4.97
CA ARG A 39 13.79 -4.66 -6.26
C ARG A 39 12.73 -5.75 -6.24
N GLU A 40 13.04 -6.92 -5.69
CA GLU A 40 12.06 -8.02 -5.56
C GLU A 40 10.91 -7.64 -4.60
N LEU A 41 11.21 -6.99 -3.48
CA LEU A 41 10.18 -6.50 -2.55
C LEU A 41 9.27 -5.45 -3.20
N GLU A 42 9.82 -4.56 -4.02
CA GLU A 42 9.05 -3.59 -4.80
C GLU A 42 8.17 -4.28 -5.86
N ALA A 43 8.66 -5.35 -6.52
CA ALA A 43 7.87 -6.11 -7.47
C ALA A 43 6.65 -6.76 -6.78
N VAL A 44 6.86 -7.44 -5.64
CA VAL A 44 5.77 -8.01 -4.84
C VAL A 44 4.78 -6.94 -4.39
N HIS A 45 5.28 -5.77 -3.97
CA HIS A 45 4.43 -4.65 -3.60
C HIS A 45 3.54 -4.20 -4.78
N ARG A 46 4.12 -4.02 -5.97
CA ARG A 46 3.37 -3.63 -7.18
C ARG A 46 2.33 -4.67 -7.58
N ASP A 47 2.69 -5.96 -7.53
CA ASP A 47 1.75 -7.03 -7.87
C ASP A 47 0.53 -7.04 -6.94
N VAL A 48 0.75 -6.84 -5.63
CA VAL A 48 -0.34 -6.71 -4.66
C VAL A 48 -1.16 -5.45 -4.92
N GLN A 49 -0.49 -4.33 -5.20
CA GLN A 49 -1.13 -3.03 -5.46
C GLN A 49 -2.02 -3.09 -6.72
N ASP A 50 -1.48 -3.55 -7.85
CA ASP A 50 -2.15 -3.54 -9.15
C ASP A 50 -3.16 -4.68 -9.32
N GLY A 51 -2.96 -5.79 -8.61
CA GLY A 51 -3.86 -6.94 -8.60
C GLY A 51 -4.90 -6.87 -7.47
N PRO A 52 -4.73 -7.66 -6.39
CA PRO A 52 -5.75 -7.88 -5.37
C PRO A 52 -6.18 -6.60 -4.66
N PHE A 53 -5.27 -5.64 -4.39
CA PHE A 53 -5.65 -4.39 -3.74
C PHE A 53 -6.55 -3.55 -4.65
N ARG A 54 -6.12 -3.27 -5.89
CA ARG A 54 -6.93 -2.51 -6.86
C ARG A 54 -8.28 -3.15 -7.14
N GLN A 55 -8.34 -4.48 -7.25
CA GLN A 55 -9.60 -5.22 -7.44
C GLN A 55 -10.51 -5.19 -6.21
N SER A 56 -9.95 -4.96 -5.02
CA SER A 56 -10.72 -4.83 -3.77
C SER A 56 -11.24 -3.41 -3.52
N LEU A 57 -10.84 -2.42 -4.34
CA LEU A 57 -11.26 -1.04 -4.15
C LEU A 57 -12.78 -0.89 -4.36
N PRO A 58 -13.47 -0.11 -3.51
CA PRO A 58 -14.90 0.12 -3.71
C PRO A 58 -15.17 0.87 -5.02
N GLU A 59 -16.11 0.37 -5.82
CA GLU A 59 -16.60 1.07 -7.02
C GLU A 59 -17.33 2.38 -6.67
N ASN A 60 -17.86 2.47 -5.44
CA ASN A 60 -18.51 3.68 -4.93
C ASN A 60 -17.46 4.73 -4.53
N ARG A 61 -17.46 5.88 -5.22
CA ARG A 61 -16.54 7.01 -5.00
C ARG A 61 -16.48 7.48 -3.55
N GLN A 62 -17.60 7.51 -2.82
CA GLN A 62 -17.65 7.96 -1.42
C GLN A 62 -16.92 6.98 -0.49
N LYS A 63 -17.08 5.67 -0.74
CA LYS A 63 -16.38 4.61 0.00
C LYS A 63 -14.89 4.59 -0.33
N LEU A 64 -14.54 4.80 -1.61
CA LEU A 64 -13.16 4.94 -2.05
C LEU A 64 -12.48 6.15 -1.38
N PHE A 65 -13.13 7.31 -1.38
CA PHE A 65 -12.61 8.53 -0.73
C PHE A 65 -12.39 8.32 0.78
N SER A 66 -13.32 7.64 1.46
CA SER A 66 -13.21 7.34 2.89
C SER A 66 -12.06 6.37 3.19
N LEU A 67 -11.84 5.37 2.33
CA LEU A 67 -10.71 4.44 2.40
C LEU A 67 -9.38 5.19 2.19
N LEU A 68 -9.30 6.06 1.18
CA LEU A 68 -8.10 6.83 0.89
C LEU A 68 -7.74 7.80 2.03
N GLN A 69 -8.72 8.50 2.62
CA GLN A 69 -8.49 9.33 3.81
C GLN A 69 -8.00 8.53 5.02
N GLN A 70 -8.48 7.31 5.22
CA GLN A 70 -7.99 6.43 6.30
C GLN A 70 -6.55 5.99 6.05
N MET A 71 -6.19 5.68 4.80
CA MET A 71 -4.83 5.33 4.40
C MET A 71 -3.85 6.51 4.56
N GLU A 72 -4.28 7.74 4.27
CA GLU A 72 -3.46 8.93 4.53
C GLU A 72 -3.20 9.17 6.03
N LYS A 73 -4.21 8.99 6.88
CA LYS A 73 -4.11 9.22 8.33
C LYS A 73 -3.24 8.20 9.07
N SER A 74 -3.03 7.01 8.50
CA SER A 74 -2.31 5.91 9.17
C SER A 74 -0.82 5.81 8.83
N GLY A 75 -0.29 6.66 7.93
CA GLY A 75 1.13 7.02 7.83
C GLY A 75 2.20 5.92 7.80
N GLY A 76 2.60 5.48 6.58
CA GLY A 76 3.84 4.74 6.25
C GLY A 76 3.57 3.26 5.87
N TRP A 77 4.04 2.65 4.77
CA TRP A 77 5.23 2.76 3.88
C TRP A 77 5.01 1.83 2.64
N PRO A 78 5.78 1.85 1.50
CA PRO A 78 6.66 2.87 0.90
C PRO A 78 6.04 3.64 -0.29
N TYR A 79 6.45 4.90 -0.43
CA TYR A 79 6.55 5.73 -1.66
C TYR A 79 5.60 5.48 -2.86
N ILE A 80 4.29 5.56 -2.66
CA ILE A 80 3.41 6.10 -3.72
C ILE A 80 3.66 7.62 -3.76
N PRO A 81 3.97 8.24 -4.92
CA PRO A 81 4.08 9.69 -5.04
C PRO A 81 2.76 10.33 -4.58
N ARG A 82 2.72 10.84 -3.34
CA ARG A 82 1.51 11.37 -2.70
C ARG A 82 0.84 12.50 -3.48
N LEU A 83 1.60 13.15 -4.38
CA LEU A 83 1.06 14.09 -5.35
C LEU A 83 -0.08 13.47 -6.17
N GLN A 84 0.06 12.22 -6.62
CA GLN A 84 -0.93 11.57 -7.48
C GLN A 84 -2.24 11.29 -6.74
N LEU A 85 -2.20 10.84 -5.49
CA LEU A 85 -3.41 10.53 -4.72
C LEU A 85 -4.19 11.78 -4.33
N ARG A 86 -3.51 12.83 -3.85
CA ARG A 86 -4.17 14.09 -3.50
C ARG A 86 -4.77 14.77 -4.73
N THR A 87 -4.03 14.80 -5.85
CA THR A 87 -4.58 15.27 -7.14
C THR A 87 -5.77 14.42 -7.58
N PHE A 88 -5.74 13.10 -7.42
CA PHE A 88 -6.85 12.22 -7.78
C PHE A 88 -8.09 12.46 -6.90
N ILE A 89 -7.89 12.66 -5.60
CA ILE A 89 -8.95 13.00 -4.64
C ILE A 89 -9.57 14.37 -4.99
N ASP A 90 -8.74 15.37 -5.28
CA ASP A 90 -9.20 16.71 -5.66
C ASP A 90 -10.00 16.66 -6.97
N LEU A 91 -9.55 15.88 -7.96
CA LEU A 91 -10.28 15.66 -9.22
C LEU A 91 -11.64 14.98 -9.01
N LEU A 92 -11.71 13.95 -8.14
CA LEU A 92 -12.97 13.28 -7.82
C LEU A 92 -13.94 14.20 -7.06
N GLY A 93 -13.43 15.09 -6.19
CA GLY A 93 -14.22 16.07 -5.45
C GLY A 93 -14.79 17.20 -6.34
N GLN A 94 -14.04 17.61 -7.36
CA GLN A 94 -14.51 18.60 -8.34
C GLN A 94 -15.66 18.06 -9.22
N ASP A 95 -15.59 16.79 -9.61
CA ASP A 95 -16.62 16.14 -10.44
C ASP A 95 -17.98 16.02 -9.69
N SER A 96 -17.94 15.84 -8.37
CA SER A 96 -19.14 15.89 -7.52
C SER A 96 -19.74 17.29 -7.34
N MET A 97 -18.96 18.36 -7.54
CA MET A 97 -19.45 19.75 -7.53
C MET A 97 -19.94 20.22 -8.91
N GLY A 98 -19.44 19.62 -10.00
CA GLY A 98 -19.82 19.96 -11.38
C GLY A 98 -21.18 19.41 -11.84
N MET A 99 -21.75 18.42 -11.16
CA MET A 99 -23.10 17.90 -11.46
C MET A 99 -24.22 18.56 -10.64
N ALA A 100 -23.89 19.54 -9.79
CA ALA A 100 -24.83 20.25 -8.93
C ALA A 100 -25.05 21.73 -9.33
N ALA A 101 -24.60 22.14 -10.52
CA ALA A 101 -24.72 23.50 -11.05
C ALA A 101 -25.59 23.54 -12.32
#